data_AF-A0A7C5QKZ6-F1
#
_entry.id   AF-A0A7C5QKZ6-F1
#
_cell.length_a   1.000
_cell.length_b   1.000
_cell.length_c   1.000
_cell.angle_alpha   90.00
_cell.angle_beta   90.00
_cell.angle_gamma   90.00
#
_symmetry.space_group_name_H-M   'P 1'
#
loop_
_entity.id
_entity.type
_entity.pdbx_description
1 polymer ?
#
loop_
_entity_poly.entity_id
_entity_poly.type
_entity_poly.pdbx_seq_one_letter_code
_entity_poly.pdbx_strand_id
1 'polypeptide(L)'
;MDDKEKKSDRKEETTGLHPAPYSSEQVLYLPQMSYTAIMSSREMAGSFLRYLLHAASKMVPRQWTAQDLQDILTFVIEGGESPVQFIEGRYLRKRIQDQIVRAERYHEPFSLIVIKSKDELNNETYEVMVDLLGERLRKSDMVFLYKRKIAILLPHTPGSALEKLIERIQKLSQVTDALKNVELGFSTAYYPSQAFATPYEILDWIEDELR
;
A
#
# COMPACT_ATOMS: atom_id res chain seq x y z
N MET A 1 -67.91 -33.10 -29.86
CA MET A 1 -67.74 -31.97 -30.79
C MET A 1 -67.63 -30.71 -29.97
N ASP A 2 -66.52 -30.05 -29.74
CA ASP A 2 -65.06 -30.26 -29.86
C ASP A 2 -64.50 -29.12 -28.99
N ASP A 3 -63.69 -29.38 -27.97
CA ASP A 3 -62.23 -29.58 -28.00
C ASP A 3 -61.44 -28.32 -28.42
N LYS A 4 -60.62 -27.83 -27.47
CA LYS A 4 -59.39 -27.01 -27.60
C LYS A 4 -59.48 -25.54 -28.03
N GLU A 5 -58.96 -24.65 -27.19
CA GLU A 5 -57.59 -24.13 -27.39
C GLU A 5 -57.02 -23.44 -26.13
N LYS A 6 -55.83 -23.92 -25.72
CA LYS A 6 -54.94 -23.30 -24.74
C LYS A 6 -54.29 -22.07 -25.35
N LYS A 7 -54.33 -20.92 -24.68
CA LYS A 7 -53.28 -19.89 -24.81
C LYS A 7 -52.62 -19.63 -23.47
N SER A 8 -51.31 -19.86 -23.50
CA SER A 8 -50.33 -19.69 -22.43
C SER A 8 -49.83 -18.24 -22.51
N ASP A 9 -50.20 -17.41 -21.54
CA ASP A 9 -49.52 -16.14 -21.31
C ASP A 9 -48.50 -16.33 -20.18
N ARG A 10 -47.23 -16.43 -20.60
CA ARG A 10 -46.05 -16.31 -19.74
C ARG A 10 -46.06 -14.92 -19.12
N LYS A 11 -46.17 -14.84 -17.79
CA LYS A 11 -45.74 -13.65 -17.05
C LYS A 11 -44.22 -13.57 -17.11
N GLU A 12 -43.69 -12.61 -17.85
CA GLU A 12 -42.32 -12.13 -17.68
C GLU A 12 -42.23 -11.45 -16.31
N GLU A 13 -41.67 -12.14 -15.32
CA GLU A 13 -41.18 -11.50 -14.10
C GLU A 13 -39.93 -10.69 -14.47
N THR A 14 -40.13 -9.45 -14.89
CA THR A 14 -39.07 -8.44 -14.85
C THR A 14 -38.78 -8.16 -13.39
N THR A 15 -37.75 -8.81 -12.83
CA THR A 15 -37.13 -8.42 -11.56
C THR A 15 -36.60 -7.00 -11.72
N GLY A 16 -37.44 -6.02 -11.37
CA GLY A 16 -37.13 -4.60 -11.34
C GLY A 16 -36.11 -4.24 -10.26
N LEU A 17 -34.89 -4.76 -10.41
CA LEU A 17 -33.73 -4.31 -9.66
C LEU A 17 -33.04 -3.22 -10.46
N HIS A 18 -33.61 -2.02 -10.45
CA HIS A 18 -32.81 -0.83 -10.71
C HIS A 18 -31.97 -0.57 -9.45
N PRO A 19 -30.63 -0.63 -9.52
CA PRO A 19 -29.80 -0.20 -8.40
C PRO A 19 -30.07 1.29 -8.15
N ALA A 20 -30.47 1.61 -6.92
CA ALA A 20 -30.69 2.99 -6.49
C ALA A 20 -29.41 3.82 -6.69
N PRO A 21 -29.53 5.13 -7.00
CA PRO A 21 -28.37 5.99 -7.20
C PRO A 21 -27.53 6.07 -5.92
N TYR A 22 -26.24 5.78 -6.07
CA TYR A 22 -25.27 5.60 -5.00
C TYR A 22 -24.97 6.92 -4.26
N SER A 23 -25.15 6.94 -2.93
CA SER A 23 -24.60 7.99 -2.06
C SER A 23 -23.19 7.61 -1.64
N SER A 24 -22.23 8.51 -1.92
CA SER A 24 -20.81 8.39 -1.59
C SER A 24 -20.47 8.54 -0.10
N GLU A 25 -21.48 8.71 0.76
CA GLU A 25 -21.29 9.06 2.18
C GLU A 25 -21.49 7.90 3.16
N GLN A 26 -21.65 6.66 2.69
CA GLN A 26 -21.73 5.51 3.60
C GLN A 26 -20.35 5.17 4.17
N VAL A 27 -20.12 5.59 5.41
CA VAL A 27 -19.00 5.13 6.25
C VAL A 27 -19.11 3.61 6.40
N LEU A 28 -18.18 2.89 5.79
CA LEU A 28 -18.13 1.43 5.82
C LEU A 28 -17.58 0.98 7.19
N TYR A 29 -18.46 0.47 8.06
CA TYR A 29 -18.04 -0.29 9.23
C TYR A 29 -17.42 -1.61 8.77
N LEU A 30 -16.20 -1.90 9.20
CA LEU A 30 -15.41 -3.06 8.78
C LEU A 30 -15.59 -4.22 9.77
N PRO A 31 -16.43 -5.23 9.49
CA PRO A 31 -16.34 -6.49 10.21
C PRO A 31 -15.02 -7.19 9.84
N GLN A 32 -14.40 -7.91 10.77
CA GLN A 32 -13.30 -8.84 10.44
C GLN A 32 -13.80 -9.86 9.41
N MET A 33 -13.45 -9.69 8.14
CA MET A 33 -13.93 -10.55 7.06
C MET A 33 -12.99 -11.74 6.89
N SER A 34 -13.34 -12.88 7.49
CA SER A 34 -12.64 -14.13 7.17
C SER A 34 -13.04 -14.63 5.78
N TYR A 35 -12.14 -15.32 5.09
CA TYR A 35 -12.40 -15.99 3.80
C TYR A 35 -13.67 -16.86 3.87
N THR A 36 -13.84 -17.58 4.97
CA THR A 36 -15.00 -18.43 5.24
C THR A 36 -16.29 -17.61 5.31
N ALA A 37 -16.26 -16.41 5.89
CA ALA A 37 -17.42 -15.55 6.03
C ALA A 37 -17.79 -14.84 4.71
N ILE A 38 -16.80 -14.48 3.88
CA ILE A 38 -17.01 -13.97 2.52
C ILE A 38 -17.71 -15.02 1.64
N MET A 39 -17.27 -16.28 1.73
CA MET A 39 -17.81 -17.37 0.91
C MET A 39 -19.18 -17.89 1.37
N SER A 40 -19.57 -17.62 2.62
CA SER A 40 -20.80 -18.18 3.23
C SER A 40 -21.96 -17.19 3.36
N SER A 41 -21.73 -15.88 3.22
CA SER A 41 -22.77 -14.86 3.29
C SER A 41 -22.79 -13.96 2.05
N ARG A 42 -23.95 -13.90 1.38
CA ARG A 42 -24.16 -13.04 0.21
C ARG A 42 -23.98 -11.56 0.53
N GLU A 43 -24.32 -11.15 1.75
CA GLU A 43 -24.17 -9.77 2.22
C GLU A 43 -22.70 -9.42 2.47
N MET A 44 -21.93 -10.33 3.08
CA MET A 44 -20.49 -10.19 3.28
C MET A 44 -19.74 -10.17 1.93
N ALA A 45 -20.09 -11.07 1.00
CA ALA A 45 -19.55 -11.07 -0.35
C ALA A 45 -19.85 -9.75 -1.09
N GLY A 46 -21.06 -9.21 -0.94
CA GLY A 46 -21.45 -7.92 -1.52
C GLY A 46 -20.70 -6.72 -0.91
N SER A 47 -20.44 -6.74 0.40
CA SER A 47 -19.63 -5.72 1.08
C SER A 47 -18.14 -5.82 0.73
N PHE A 48 -17.61 -7.04 0.65
CA PHE A 48 -16.26 -7.33 0.17
C PHE A 48 -16.06 -6.82 -1.26
N LEU A 49 -16.98 -7.13 -2.16
CA LEU A 49 -16.95 -6.66 -3.56
C LEU A 49 -17.00 -5.13 -3.64
N ARG A 50 -17.82 -4.47 -2.81
CA ARG A 50 -17.87 -3.00 -2.73
C ARG A 50 -16.54 -2.42 -2.26
N TYR A 51 -15.89 -3.03 -1.28
CA TYR A 51 -14.59 -2.59 -0.78
C TYR A 51 -13.48 -2.83 -1.82
N LEU A 52 -13.51 -3.98 -2.49
CA LEU A 52 -12.63 -4.31 -3.61
C LEU A 52 -12.76 -3.28 -4.74
N LEU A 53 -13.98 -2.97 -5.17
CA LEU A 53 -14.23 -1.98 -6.22
C LEU A 53 -13.84 -0.56 -5.79
N HIS A 54 -13.99 -0.22 -4.51
CA HIS A 54 -13.53 1.06 -3.96
C HIS A 54 -12.00 1.15 -3.92
N ALA A 55 -11.31 0.11 -3.45
CA ALA A 55 -9.85 0.01 -3.48
C ALA A 55 -9.32 0.04 -4.92
N ALA A 56 -9.96 -0.73 -5.81
CA ALA A 56 -9.66 -0.78 -7.24
C ALA A 56 -9.85 0.56 -7.94
N SER A 57 -10.92 1.32 -7.65
CA SER A 57 -11.16 2.63 -8.29
C SER A 57 -10.17 3.72 -7.87
N LYS A 58 -9.53 3.57 -6.70
CA LYS A 58 -8.39 4.42 -6.30
C LYS A 58 -7.10 4.05 -7.04
N MET A 59 -7.05 2.88 -7.65
CA MET A 59 -5.94 2.37 -8.44
C MET A 59 -6.31 2.45 -9.93
N VAL A 60 -5.85 3.49 -10.64
CA VAL A 60 -6.11 3.63 -12.08
C VAL A 60 -4.89 3.16 -12.90
N PRO A 61 -4.84 1.90 -13.36
CA PRO A 61 -3.97 1.49 -14.46
C PRO A 61 -4.75 1.14 -15.74
N ARG A 62 -4.09 1.27 -16.89
CA ARG A 62 -4.66 0.95 -18.23
C ARG A 62 -4.81 -0.56 -18.48
N GLN A 63 -4.12 -1.43 -17.73
CA GLN A 63 -4.25 -2.89 -17.78
C GLN A 63 -3.97 -3.50 -16.41
N TRP A 64 -4.76 -4.49 -16.01
CA TRP A 64 -4.70 -5.17 -14.73
C TRP A 64 -3.89 -6.46 -14.85
N THR A 65 -2.93 -6.71 -13.95
CA THR A 65 -2.24 -8.00 -13.84
C THR A 65 -2.88 -8.89 -12.77
N ALA A 66 -2.65 -10.20 -12.84
CA ALA A 66 -3.16 -11.15 -11.84
C ALA A 66 -2.61 -10.87 -10.43
N GLN A 67 -1.40 -10.33 -10.34
CA GLN A 67 -0.79 -9.96 -9.07
C GLN A 67 -1.45 -8.71 -8.49
N ASP A 68 -1.79 -7.70 -9.30
CA ASP A 68 -2.51 -6.50 -8.81
C ASP A 68 -3.86 -6.86 -8.18
N LEU A 69 -4.55 -7.84 -8.76
CA LEU A 69 -5.79 -8.39 -8.20
C LEU A 69 -5.53 -9.07 -6.85
N GLN A 70 -4.43 -9.83 -6.74
CA GLN A 70 -4.07 -10.51 -5.49
C GLN A 70 -3.77 -9.51 -4.37
N ASP A 71 -3.03 -8.44 -4.65
CA ASP A 71 -2.66 -7.47 -3.61
C ASP A 71 -3.85 -6.64 -3.16
N ILE A 72 -4.76 -6.29 -4.09
CA ILE A 72 -6.02 -5.62 -3.75
C ILE A 72 -6.89 -6.54 -2.90
N LEU A 73 -6.96 -7.83 -3.23
CA LEU A 73 -7.68 -8.81 -2.43
C LEU A 73 -7.09 -8.91 -1.02
N THR A 74 -5.76 -8.99 -0.88
CA THR A 74 -5.07 -9.04 0.41
C THR A 74 -5.34 -7.78 1.24
N PHE A 75 -5.17 -6.59 0.66
CA PHE A 75 -5.45 -5.30 1.32
C PHE A 75 -6.90 -5.19 1.82
N VAL A 76 -7.85 -5.70 1.03
CA VAL A 76 -9.28 -5.70 1.34
C VAL A 76 -9.63 -6.70 2.44
N ILE A 77 -8.97 -7.86 2.45
CA ILE A 77 -9.13 -8.89 3.50
C ILE A 77 -8.55 -8.41 4.84
N GLU A 78 -7.44 -7.67 4.81
CA GLU A 78 -6.72 -7.21 6.01
C GLU A 78 -7.36 -5.95 6.66
N GLY A 79 -8.48 -5.46 6.13
CA GLY A 79 -9.28 -4.41 6.77
C GLY A 79 -8.80 -2.98 6.51
N GLY A 80 -7.79 -2.77 5.66
CA GLY A 80 -7.46 -1.49 5.04
C GLY A 80 -7.28 -0.26 5.94
N GLU A 81 -7.07 -0.45 7.25
CA GLU A 81 -6.64 0.61 8.15
C GLU A 81 -5.15 0.50 8.38
N SER A 82 -4.42 1.43 7.78
CA SER A 82 -3.09 1.73 8.28
C SER A 82 -2.78 3.22 8.17
N PRO A 83 -2.31 3.85 9.27
CA PRO A 83 -2.02 5.28 9.31
C PRO A 83 -0.82 5.67 8.43
N VAL A 84 0.02 4.69 8.09
CA VAL A 84 1.10 4.81 7.11
C VAL A 84 0.60 4.18 5.80
N GLN A 85 0.73 4.87 4.66
CA GLN A 85 0.44 4.24 3.38
C GLN A 85 1.47 3.12 3.14
N PHE A 86 1.14 1.90 3.57
CA PHE A 86 1.83 0.69 3.17
C PHE A 86 1.54 0.48 1.72
N ILE A 87 2.57 0.67 0.91
CA ILE A 87 2.46 0.36 -0.50
C ILE A 87 3.57 -0.65 -0.80
N GLU A 88 3.20 -1.83 -1.28
CA GLU A 88 4.17 -2.84 -1.70
C GLU A 88 5.14 -2.23 -2.74
N GLY A 89 6.39 -2.71 -2.74
CA GLY A 89 7.51 -2.12 -3.51
C GLY A 89 7.28 -1.85 -5.00
N ARG A 90 6.23 -2.36 -5.63
CA ARG A 90 5.81 -2.01 -7.01
C ARG A 90 5.44 -0.53 -7.18
N TYR A 91 4.91 0.11 -6.15
CA TYR A 91 4.58 1.53 -6.21
C TYR A 91 5.75 2.43 -5.85
N LEU A 92 6.78 1.89 -5.18
CA LEU A 92 7.96 2.65 -4.81
C LEU A 92 8.63 3.27 -6.04
N ARG A 93 8.85 2.47 -7.10
CA ARG A 93 9.47 2.95 -8.35
C ARG A 93 8.69 4.12 -8.96
N LYS A 94 7.37 3.97 -9.08
CA LYS A 94 6.49 5.04 -9.60
C LYS A 94 6.52 6.28 -8.70
N ARG A 95 6.51 6.11 -7.38
CA ARG A 95 6.55 7.23 -6.42
C ARG A 95 7.87 7.97 -6.48
N ILE A 96 9.00 7.26 -6.63
CA ILE A 96 10.31 7.89 -6.81
C ILE A 96 10.35 8.64 -8.14
N GLN A 97 9.82 8.06 -9.23
CA GLN A 97 9.69 8.76 -10.52
C GLN A 97 8.88 10.06 -10.39
N ASP A 98 7.75 10.02 -9.69
CA ASP A 98 6.95 11.23 -9.42
C ASP A 98 7.75 12.28 -8.64
N GLN A 99 8.57 11.87 -7.66
CA GLN A 99 9.43 12.77 -6.89
C GLN A 99 10.60 13.31 -7.71
N ILE A 100 11.19 12.53 -8.61
CA ILE A 100 12.21 13.01 -9.56
C ILE A 100 11.62 14.12 -10.42
N VAL A 101 10.45 13.90 -11.03
CA VAL A 101 9.80 14.91 -11.87
C VAL A 101 9.51 16.20 -11.08
N ARG A 102 9.11 16.08 -9.81
CA ARG A 102 8.91 17.24 -8.92
C ARG A 102 10.22 17.94 -8.59
N ALA A 103 11.27 17.19 -8.27
CA ALA A 103 12.58 17.74 -7.97
C ALA A 103 13.16 18.49 -9.18
N GLU A 104 13.02 17.96 -10.39
CA GLU A 104 13.46 18.62 -11.62
C GLU A 104 12.63 19.87 -11.94
N ARG A 105 11.31 19.81 -11.76
CA ARG A 105 10.42 20.91 -12.12
C ARG A 105 10.40 22.04 -11.08
N TYR A 106 10.43 21.69 -9.80
CA TYR A 106 10.18 22.59 -8.68
C TYR A 106 11.39 22.76 -7.75
N HIS A 107 12.51 22.10 -8.02
CA HIS A 107 13.72 22.12 -7.17
C HIS A 107 13.44 21.62 -5.74
N GLU A 108 12.45 20.74 -5.59
CA GLU A 108 12.07 20.14 -4.31
C GLU A 108 12.87 18.86 -4.08
N PRO A 109 13.81 18.82 -3.12
CA PRO A 109 14.61 17.62 -2.90
C PRO A 109 13.78 16.52 -2.26
N PHE A 110 14.17 15.27 -2.45
CA PHE A 110 13.66 14.16 -1.67
C PHE A 110 14.81 13.26 -1.23
N SER A 111 14.56 12.48 -0.19
CA SER A 111 15.51 11.51 0.34
C SER A 111 14.91 10.12 0.43
N LEU A 112 15.78 9.12 0.38
CA LEU A 112 15.48 7.71 0.49
C LEU A 112 16.32 7.09 1.61
N ILE A 113 15.68 6.21 2.39
CA ILE A 113 16.34 5.36 3.37
C ILE A 113 15.92 3.93 3.12
N VAL A 114 16.86 3.01 3.04
CA VAL A 114 16.60 1.57 3.08
C VAL A 114 17.15 1.04 4.40
N ILE A 115 16.25 0.47 5.19
CA ILE A 115 16.57 -0.21 6.45
C ILE A 115 16.63 -1.70 6.16
N LYS A 116 17.77 -2.29 6.51
CA LYS A 116 18.05 -3.72 6.38
C LYS A 116 18.36 -4.25 7.78
N SER A 117 17.84 -5.42 8.12
CA SER A 117 18.33 -6.16 9.28
C SER A 117 19.45 -7.09 8.83
N LYS A 118 20.51 -7.23 9.64
CA LYS A 118 21.52 -8.26 9.40
C LYS A 118 20.97 -9.66 9.68
N ASP A 119 20.12 -9.77 10.70
CA ASP A 119 19.50 -11.01 11.09
C ASP A 119 18.09 -11.14 10.50
N GLU A 120 17.61 -12.38 10.35
CA GLU A 120 16.23 -12.61 9.98
C GLU A 120 15.29 -12.11 11.08
N LEU A 121 14.55 -11.04 10.78
CA LEU A 121 13.50 -10.55 11.66
C LEU A 121 12.31 -11.51 11.62
N ASN A 122 11.79 -11.82 12.80
CA ASN A 122 10.46 -12.42 12.90
C ASN A 122 9.39 -11.37 12.59
N ASN A 123 8.16 -11.83 12.37
CA ASN A 123 7.05 -10.93 11.97
C ASN A 123 6.72 -9.91 13.07
N GLU A 124 6.75 -10.30 14.34
CA GLU A 124 6.44 -9.41 15.48
C GLU A 124 7.42 -8.23 15.56
N THR A 125 8.72 -8.49 15.44
CA THR A 125 9.76 -7.45 15.44
C THR A 125 9.62 -6.52 14.24
N TYR A 126 9.18 -7.06 13.10
CA TYR A 126 8.95 -6.27 11.89
C TYR A 126 7.75 -5.34 12.03
N GLU A 127 6.63 -5.81 12.60
CA GLU A 127 5.46 -5.00 12.93
C GLU A 127 5.82 -3.87 13.90
N VAL A 128 6.56 -4.18 14.97
CA VAL A 128 7.02 -3.17 15.94
C VAL A 128 7.91 -2.11 15.28
N MET A 129 8.79 -2.51 14.36
CA MET A 129 9.64 -1.56 13.62
C MET A 129 8.80 -0.65 12.74
N VAL A 130 7.79 -1.21 12.08
CA VAL A 130 6.87 -0.47 11.22
C VAL A 130 6.05 0.55 12.02
N ASP A 131 5.49 0.15 13.16
CA ASP A 131 4.72 1.04 14.03
C ASP A 131 5.59 2.19 14.56
N LEU A 132 6.80 1.87 15.01
CA LEU A 132 7.79 2.85 15.48
C LEU A 132 8.13 3.88 14.40
N LEU A 133 8.26 3.44 13.15
CA LEU A 133 8.48 4.35 12.02
C LEU A 133 7.21 5.18 11.75
N GLY A 134 6.03 4.57 11.78
CA GLY A 134 4.76 5.23 11.53
C GLY A 134 4.45 6.37 12.50
N GLU A 135 4.79 6.22 13.78
CA GLU A 135 4.60 7.27 14.79
C GLU A 135 5.53 8.47 14.64
N ARG A 136 6.65 8.31 13.92
CA ARG A 136 7.74 9.30 13.87
C ARG A 136 7.89 9.99 12.52
N LEU A 137 7.36 9.36 11.49
CA LEU A 137 7.34 9.88 10.14
C LEU A 137 6.17 10.84 9.94
N ARG A 138 6.35 11.80 9.04
CA ARG A 138 5.30 12.75 8.67
C ARG A 138 4.27 12.03 7.81
N LYS A 139 3.05 12.56 7.76
CA LYS A 139 2.00 12.07 6.85
C LYS A 139 2.42 12.07 5.36
N SER A 140 3.35 12.94 4.98
CA SER A 140 3.91 13.00 3.62
C SER A 140 4.95 11.92 3.34
N ASP A 141 5.57 11.39 4.38
CA ASP A 141 6.61 10.38 4.26
C ASP A 141 5.93 9.04 3.96
N MET A 142 6.56 8.26 3.10
CA MET A 142 6.00 7.00 2.62
C MET A 142 6.91 5.85 3.03
N VAL A 143 6.32 4.79 3.60
CA VAL A 143 7.02 3.58 4.00
C VAL A 143 6.57 2.44 3.10
N PHE A 144 7.54 1.78 2.50
CA PHE A 144 7.36 0.66 1.59
C PHE A 144 8.03 -0.55 2.20
N LEU A 145 7.31 -1.66 2.17
CA LEU A 145 7.82 -2.96 2.61
C LEU A 145 8.17 -3.75 1.36
N TYR A 146 9.38 -4.29 1.34
CA TYR A 146 9.84 -5.15 0.27
C TYR A 146 10.56 -6.35 0.86
N LYS A 147 9.90 -7.52 0.83
CA LYS A 147 10.34 -8.71 1.57
C LYS A 147 10.55 -8.34 3.05
N ARG A 148 11.79 -8.46 3.56
CA ARG A 148 12.17 -8.12 4.95
C ARG A 148 12.97 -6.82 5.04
N LYS A 149 12.82 -5.92 4.07
CA LYS A 149 13.48 -4.60 4.02
C LYS A 149 12.42 -3.51 4.03
N ILE A 150 12.75 -2.41 4.70
CA ILE A 150 11.89 -1.23 4.74
C ILE A 150 12.55 -0.13 3.91
N ALA A 151 11.85 0.36 2.90
CA ALA A 151 12.24 1.56 2.18
C ALA A 151 11.37 2.73 2.64
N ILE A 152 11.99 3.89 2.90
CA ILE A 152 11.32 5.11 3.32
C ILE A 152 11.63 6.17 2.29
N LEU A 153 10.59 6.78 1.72
CA LEU A 153 10.68 7.92 0.84
C LEU A 153 10.24 9.17 1.61
N LEU A 154 11.10 10.18 1.62
CA LEU A 154 10.97 11.41 2.38
C LEU A 154 10.89 12.60 1.42
N PRO A 155 9.68 13.00 0.99
CA PRO A 155 9.51 14.18 0.17
C PRO A 155 10.01 15.45 0.87
N HIS A 156 10.45 16.44 0.09
CA HIS A 156 10.92 17.75 0.56
C HIS A 156 12.04 17.68 1.61
N THR A 157 12.77 16.57 1.67
CA THR A 157 13.78 16.31 2.69
C THR A 157 15.16 16.30 2.05
N PRO A 158 16.05 17.24 2.39
CA PRO A 158 17.42 17.27 1.87
C PRO A 158 18.28 16.19 2.54
N GLY A 159 19.34 15.76 1.86
CA GLY A 159 20.25 14.72 2.37
C GLY A 159 20.87 15.04 3.73
N SER A 160 21.10 16.32 4.05
CA SER A 160 21.64 16.76 5.34
C SER A 160 20.72 16.46 6.54
N ALA A 161 19.44 16.18 6.31
CA ALA A 161 18.50 15.81 7.36
C ALA A 161 18.51 14.30 7.67
N LEU A 162 19.13 13.47 6.82
CA LEU A 162 19.06 12.01 6.93
C LEU A 162 19.82 11.48 8.14
N GLU A 163 21.02 12.00 8.41
CA GLU A 163 21.86 11.55 9.52
C GLU A 163 21.11 11.64 10.86
N LYS A 164 20.48 12.79 11.13
CA LYS A 164 19.68 12.99 12.35
C LYS A 164 18.47 12.06 12.45
N LEU A 165 17.83 11.76 11.31
CA LEU A 165 16.70 10.85 11.27
C LEU A 165 17.16 9.41 11.56
N ILE A 166 18.28 8.99 10.99
CA ILE A 166 18.87 7.65 11.19
C ILE A 166 19.32 7.49 12.64
N GLU A 167 20.04 8.46 13.19
CA GLU A 167 20.44 8.46 14.61
C GLU A 167 19.22 8.33 15.53
N ARG A 168 18.11 9.01 15.18
CA ARG A 168 16.87 8.92 15.94
C ARG A 168 16.25 7.53 15.83
N ILE A 169 16.19 6.95 14.64
CA ILE A 169 15.67 5.59 14.44
C ILE A 169 16.53 4.57 15.21
N GLN A 170 17.86 4.69 15.16
CA GLN A 170 18.79 3.83 15.91
C GLN A 170 18.63 3.96 17.42
N LYS A 171 18.49 5.19 17.94
CA LYS A 171 18.24 5.40 19.38
C LYS A 171 16.91 4.78 19.80
N LEU A 172 15.90 4.88 18.95
CA LEU A 172 14.59 4.29 19.22
C LEU A 172 14.63 2.75 19.19
N SER A 173 15.32 2.15 18.21
CA SER A 173 15.46 0.69 18.16
C SER A 173 16.19 0.13 19.37
N GLN A 174 17.13 0.88 19.97
CA GLN A 174 17.85 0.46 21.18
C GLN A 174 17.01 0.51 22.47
N VAL A 175 15.96 1.34 22.52
CA VAL A 175 15.07 1.44 23.70
C VAL A 175 13.83 0.56 23.59
N THR A 176 13.52 0.07 22.39
CA THR A 176 12.41 -0.86 22.15
C THR A 176 12.88 -2.29 22.36
N ASP A 177 12.32 -2.99 23.36
CA ASP A 177 12.77 -4.34 23.75
C ASP A 177 12.81 -5.34 22.59
N ALA A 178 11.81 -5.30 21.70
CA ALA A 178 11.74 -6.16 20.52
C ALA A 178 12.84 -5.90 19.48
N LEU A 179 13.47 -4.72 19.50
CA LEU A 179 14.47 -4.27 18.52
C LEU A 179 15.88 -4.12 19.12
N LYS A 180 16.01 -4.25 20.44
CA LYS A 180 17.26 -3.94 21.16
C LYS A 180 18.45 -4.77 20.72
N ASN A 181 18.21 -6.02 20.30
CA ASN A 181 19.24 -6.94 19.83
C ASN A 181 19.32 -7.02 18.29
N VAL A 182 18.57 -6.18 17.58
CA VAL A 182 18.55 -6.16 16.12
C VAL A 182 19.62 -5.20 15.61
N GLU A 183 20.55 -5.73 14.82
CA GLU A 183 21.49 -4.88 14.08
C GLU A 183 20.85 -4.36 12.79
N LEU A 184 20.49 -3.07 12.82
CA LEU A 184 19.95 -2.35 11.67
C LEU A 184 21.06 -1.72 10.82
N GLY A 185 21.13 -2.10 9.55
CA GLY A 185 21.88 -1.44 8.49
C GLY A 185 21.02 -0.39 7.79
N PHE A 186 21.64 0.74 7.42
CA PHE A 186 20.99 1.84 6.74
C PHE A 186 21.74 2.18 5.46
N SER A 187 21.04 2.17 4.34
CA SER A 187 21.50 2.71 3.07
C SER A 187 20.70 3.96 2.75
N THR A 188 21.36 5.02 2.29
CA THR A 188 20.72 6.31 2.05
C THR A 188 21.02 6.85 0.67
N ALA A 189 20.05 7.54 0.10
CA ALA A 189 20.21 8.32 -1.11
C ALA A 189 19.37 9.59 -1.01
N TYR A 190 19.70 10.60 -1.81
CA TYR A 190 18.88 11.79 -1.95
C TYR A 190 19.01 12.32 -3.37
N TYR A 191 18.01 13.09 -3.80
CA TYR A 191 17.98 13.71 -5.11
C TYR A 191 17.46 15.15 -5.00
N PRO A 192 18.06 16.11 -5.72
CA PRO A 192 19.26 15.95 -6.55
C PRO A 192 20.53 15.71 -5.71
N SER A 193 21.47 14.94 -6.25
CA SER A 193 22.77 14.63 -5.62
C SER A 193 23.86 14.52 -6.69
N GLN A 194 25.10 14.89 -6.32
CA GLN A 194 26.26 14.71 -7.21
C GLN A 194 26.65 13.23 -7.38
N ALA A 195 26.13 12.34 -6.53
CA ALA A 195 26.40 10.91 -6.60
C ALA A 195 25.67 10.21 -7.77
N PHE A 196 24.66 10.86 -8.37
CA PHE A 196 23.88 10.32 -9.48
C PHE A 196 24.03 11.24 -10.69
N ALA A 197 24.61 10.74 -11.77
CA ALA A 197 24.78 11.48 -13.01
C ALA A 197 23.45 11.63 -13.77
N THR A 198 22.55 10.66 -13.61
CA THR A 198 21.21 10.69 -14.20
C THR A 198 20.12 10.38 -13.17
N PRO A 199 18.87 10.86 -13.37
CA PRO A 199 17.77 10.54 -12.48
C PRO A 199 17.39 9.05 -12.46
N TYR A 200 17.82 8.27 -13.45
CA TYR A 200 17.56 6.83 -13.47
C TYR A 200 18.47 6.06 -12.51
N GLU A 201 19.66 6.57 -12.21
CA GLU A 201 20.60 5.90 -11.30
C GLU A 201 20.08 5.80 -9.87
N ILE A 202 19.24 6.75 -9.40
CA ILE A 202 18.61 6.61 -8.08
C ILE A 202 17.54 5.51 -8.06
N LEU A 203 16.90 5.25 -9.21
CA LEU A 203 15.95 4.13 -9.36
C LEU A 203 16.67 2.79 -9.40
N ASP A 204 17.83 2.74 -10.05
CA ASP A 204 18.63 1.52 -10.10
C ASP A 204 19.25 1.25 -8.72
N TRP A 205 19.75 2.30 -8.05
CA TRP A 205 20.24 2.21 -6.67
C TRP A 205 19.20 1.62 -5.71
N ILE A 206 17.96 2.12 -5.72
CA ILE A 206 16.93 1.61 -4.80
C ILE A 206 16.60 0.14 -5.10
N GLU A 207 16.62 -0.27 -6.38
CA GLU A 207 16.39 -1.67 -6.74
C GLU A 207 17.52 -2.58 -6.26
N ASP A 208 18.77 -2.15 -6.41
CA ASP A 208 19.93 -2.89 -5.93
C ASP A 208 19.94 -2.99 -4.40
N GLU A 209 19.54 -1.93 -3.69
CA GLU A 209 19.41 -1.97 -2.24
C GLU A 209 18.30 -2.92 -1.79
N LEU A 210 17.22 -3.02 -2.56
CA LEU A 210 16.06 -3.86 -2.25
C LEU A 210 16.19 -5.33 -2.68
N ARG A 211 17.00 -5.65 -3.69
CA ARG A 211 17.27 -7.04 -4.12
C ARG A 211 17.91 -7.89 -3.03
#